data_AF-A0A965G8G9-F1
#
_entry.id   AF-A0A965G8G9-F1
#
_cell.length_a   1.000
_cell.length_b   1.000
_cell.length_c   1.000
_cell.angle_alpha   90.00
_cell.angle_beta   90.00
_cell.angle_gamma   90.00
#
_symmetry.space_group_name_H-M   'P 1'
#
loop_
_entity.id
_entity.type
_entity.pdbx_description
1 polymer ?
#
loop_
_entity_poly.entity_id
_entity_poly.type
_entity_poly.pdbx_seq_one_letter_code
_entity_poly.pdbx_strand_id
1 'polypeptide(L)' 'MKKFLQFLSEAKESQASSQARKLGLKSDGHGGWVDSSGEFVAKTEKGKLKFYNQRQKTGE' A
#
# COMPACT_ATOMS: atom_id res chain seq x y z
N MET A 1 19.21 19.13 13.90
CA MET A 1 18.17 18.09 14.06
C MET A 1 17.04 18.32 13.06
N LYS A 2 17.11 17.76 11.84
CA LYS A 2 16.04 17.87 10.82
C LYS A 2 15.67 16.53 10.15
N LYS A 3 16.41 15.44 10.43
CA LYS A 3 16.26 14.14 9.77
C LYS A 3 15.43 13.09 10.53
N PHE A 4 15.13 13.31 11.81
CA PHE A 4 14.33 12.35 12.58
C PHE A 4 12.84 12.34 12.18
N LEU A 5 12.27 13.49 11.82
CA LEU A 5 10.86 13.57 11.42
C LEU A 5 10.61 13.00 10.01
N GLN A 6 11.63 12.99 9.14
CA GLN A 6 11.56 12.35 7.82
C GLN A 6 11.51 10.82 7.95
N PHE A 7 12.18 10.26 8.96
CA PHE A 7 12.18 8.81 9.20
C PHE A 7 10.85 8.29 9.75
N LEU A 8 10.09 9.08 10.52
CA LEU A 8 8.79 8.64 11.06
C LEU A 8 7.68 8.60 10.00
N SER A 9 7.76 9.44 8.96
CA SER A 9 6.83 9.39 7.84
C SER A 9 7.10 8.18 6.94
N GLU A 10 8.37 7.84 6.73
CA GLU A 10 8.78 6.72 5.86
C GLU A 10 8.62 5.35 6.55
N ALA A 11 8.88 5.24 7.86
CA ALA A 11 8.83 3.97 8.58
C ALA A 11 7.42 3.37 8.72
N LYS A 12 6.35 4.18 8.57
CA LYS A 12 4.96 3.68 8.62
C LYS A 12 4.55 2.96 7.33
N GLU A 13 5.23 3.21 6.22
CA GLU A 13 4.92 2.57 4.96
C GLU A 13 5.61 1.22 4.79
N SER A 14 6.67 0.93 5.54
CA SER A 14 7.60 -0.18 5.25
C SER A 14 6.96 -1.58 5.25
N GLN A 15 6.01 -1.87 6.14
CA GLN A 15 5.37 -3.20 6.19
C GLN A 15 4.37 -3.38 5.06
N ALA A 16 3.50 -2.39 4.85
CA ALA A 16 2.51 -2.43 3.79
C ALA A 16 3.16 -2.37 2.40
N SER A 17 4.23 -1.58 2.24
CA SER A 17 4.95 -1.44 0.98
C SER A 17 5.75 -2.68 0.61
N SER A 18 6.39 -3.33 1.58
CA SER A 18 7.04 -4.62 1.36
C SER A 18 6.03 -5.68 0.93
N GLN A 19 4.85 -5.72 1.58
CA GLN A 19 3.82 -6.69 1.26
C GLN A 19 3.19 -6.46 -0.12
N ALA A 20 2.88 -5.22 -0.46
CA ALA A 20 2.27 -4.90 -1.75
C ALA A 20 3.27 -5.10 -2.90
N ARG A 21 4.54 -4.73 -2.71
CA ARG A 21 5.60 -4.97 -3.69
C ARG A 21 5.89 -6.45 -3.88
N LYS A 22 5.77 -7.27 -2.83
CA LYS A 22 5.83 -8.75 -2.91
C LYS A 22 4.67 -9.34 -3.72
N LEU A 23 3.53 -8.67 -3.73
CA LEU A 23 2.35 -9.05 -4.53
C LEU A 23 2.40 -8.51 -5.96
N GLY A 24 3.47 -7.82 -6.36
CA GLY A 24 3.59 -7.23 -7.69
C GLY A 24 2.75 -5.96 -7.89
N LEU A 25 2.27 -5.35 -6.80
CA LEU A 25 1.48 -4.13 -6.86
C LEU A 25 2.39 -2.92 -7.05
N LYS A 26 1.92 -1.97 -7.86
CA LYS A 26 2.62 -0.73 -8.14
C LYS A 26 2.21 0.33 -7.13
N SER A 27 3.21 0.97 -6.52
CA SER A 27 2.96 2.08 -5.60
C SER A 27 2.66 3.36 -6.37
N ASP A 28 1.63 4.07 -5.95
CA ASP A 28 1.23 5.39 -6.46
C ASP A 28 1.97 6.55 -5.76
N GLY A 29 2.85 6.26 -4.79
CA GLY A 29 3.63 7.27 -4.07
C GLY A 29 2.90 7.98 -2.92
N HIS A 30 1.57 7.82 -2.80
CA HIS A 30 0.74 8.35 -1.70
C HIS A 30 0.22 7.26 -0.75
N GLY A 31 0.89 6.10 -0.70
CA GLY A 31 0.39 4.92 0.00
C GLY A 31 -0.77 4.23 -0.72
N GLY A 32 -1.04 4.59 -1.97
CA GLY A 32 -1.94 3.86 -2.87
C GLY A 32 -1.20 2.74 -3.60
N TRP A 33 -1.92 1.65 -3.88
CA TRP A 33 -1.42 0.51 -4.63
C TRP A 33 -2.36 0.21 -5.78
N VAL A 34 -1.78 0.11 -6.96
CA VAL A 34 -2.48 -0.18 -8.20
C VAL A 34 -1.97 -1.47 -8.84
N ASP A 35 -2.83 -2.14 -9.58
CA ASP A 35 -2.46 -3.29 -10.41
C ASP A 35 -1.72 -2.84 -11.68
N SER A 36 -1.14 -3.78 -12.42
CA SER A 36 -0.57 -3.54 -13.75
C SER A 36 -1.55 -2.90 -14.73
N SER A 37 -2.85 -3.13 -14.52
CA SER A 37 -3.95 -2.54 -15.28
C SER A 37 -4.23 -1.06 -14.94
N GLY A 38 -3.59 -0.53 -13.89
CA GLY A 38 -3.83 0.83 -13.39
C GLY A 38 -5.02 0.96 -12.43
N GLU A 39 -5.65 -0.16 -12.05
CA GLU A 39 -6.77 -0.16 -11.10
C GLU A 39 -6.28 -0.06 -9.66
N PHE A 40 -7.00 0.70 -8.82
CA PHE A 40 -6.69 0.81 -7.40
C PHE A 40 -7.10 -0.46 -6.64
N VAL A 41 -6.10 -1.16 -6.10
CA VAL A 41 -6.30 -2.48 -5.50
C VAL A 41 -6.02 -2.54 -4.02
N ALA A 42 -5.18 -1.65 -3.49
CA ALA A 42 -4.89 -1.58 -2.08
C ALA A 42 -4.47 -0.17 -1.63
N LYS A 43 -4.55 0.09 -0.33
CA LYS A 43 -4.05 1.30 0.33
C LYS A 43 -3.30 0.93 1.58
N THR A 44 -2.22 1.63 1.85
CA THR A 44 -1.55 1.62 3.14
C THR A 44 -2.35 2.50 4.11
N GLU A 45 -3.13 1.88 5.00
CA GLU A 45 -3.83 2.58 6.08
C GLU A 45 -3.23 2.17 7.43
N LYS A 46 -2.84 3.15 8.26
CA LYS A 46 -2.33 2.93 9.62
C LYS A 46 -1.15 1.92 9.70
N GLY A 47 -0.33 1.84 8.65
CA GLY A 47 0.81 0.90 8.56
C GLY A 47 0.45 -0.52 8.14
N LYS A 48 -0.81 -0.74 7.75
CA LYS A 48 -1.30 -2.03 7.23
C LYS A 48 -1.69 -1.87 5.76
N LEU A 49 -1.43 -2.91 4.98
CA LEU A 49 -1.91 -2.98 3.61
C LEU A 49 -3.38 -3.43 3.61
N LYS A 50 -4.27 -2.56 3.16
CA LYS A 50 -5.70 -2.82 3.05
C LYS A 50 -6.06 -2.98 1.59
N PHE A 51 -6.60 -4.13 1.22
CA PHE A 51 -7.01 -4.40 -0.15
C PHE A 51 -8.42 -3.85 -0.40
N TYR A 52 -8.60 -3.16 -1.52
CA TYR A 52 -9.88 -2.64 -2.00
C TYR A 52 -10.28 -3.29 -3.33
N ASN A 53 -9.42 -4.11 -3.97
CA ASN A 53 -9.79 -4.79 -5.21
C ASN A 53 -10.96 -5.76 -4.96
N GLN A 54 -11.99 -5.52 -5.74
CA GLN A 54 -13.31 -6.14 -5.77
C GLN A 54 -13.28 -7.56 -6.37
N ARG A 55 -12.30 -8.39 -5.99
CA ARG A 55 -12.40 -9.86 -6.11
C ARG A 55 -12.83 -10.54 -4.82
N GLN A 56 -13.43 -9.79 -3.90
CA GLN A 56 -14.54 -10.37 -3.16
C GLN A 56 -15.63 -10.69 -4.19
N LYS A 57 -15.59 -11.92 -4.74
CA LYS A 57 -16.84 -12.62 -4.96
C LYS A 57 -17.55 -12.58 -3.59
N THR A 58 -18.42 -11.60 -3.39
CA THR A 58 -19.61 -11.82 -2.58
C THR A 58 -20.36 -12.91 -3.34
N GLY A 59 -20.05 -14.14 -3.02
CA GLY A 59 -20.44 -15.31 -3.78
C GLY A 59 -20.10 -16.55 -3.00
N GLU A 60 -20.60 -16.61 -1.77
CA GLU A 60 -21.52 -17.66 -1.30
C GLU A 60 -22.26 -17.19 -0.05
#